data_AF-A0A7R7J0D4-F1
#
_entry.id   AF-A0A7R7J0D4-F1
#
_cell.length_a   1.000
_cell.length_b   1.000
_cell.length_c   1.000
_cell.angle_alpha   90.00
_cell.angle_beta   90.00
_cell.angle_gamma   90.00
#
_symmetry.space_group_name_H-M   'P 1'
#
loop_
_entity.id
_entity.type
_entity.pdbx_description
1 polymer ?
#
loop_
_entity_poly.entity_id
_entity_poly.type
_entity_poly.pdbx_seq_one_letter_code
_entity_poly.pdbx_strand_id
1 'polypeptide(L)'
;MFRNMVTSFLQHEKITTTDAKAKELRSIAEKMITLGKRGDLHATRQAAAYIRDKKVVTKLFTEIAPRYTERPGGYTRIIKLGIRPGDNAPVSVLELVEAEMKPKKAAAKPAKAPKAAKAAPVAAAPAEEAPVAEAPVAEAPAAEEKEETTEA
;
A
#
# COMPACT_ATOMS: atom_id res chain seq x y z
N MET A 1 -0.03 9.64 20.74
CA MET A 1 -0.14 8.29 21.36
C MET A 1 0.39 7.17 20.46
N PHE A 2 -0.12 7.00 19.23
CA PHE A 2 0.23 5.89 18.33
C PHE A 2 1.72 5.72 18.03
N ARG A 3 2.50 6.79 18.07
CA ARG A 3 3.96 6.77 17.93
C ARG A 3 4.64 5.78 18.91
N ASN A 4 4.21 5.80 20.17
CA ASN A 4 4.75 4.90 21.20
C ASN A 4 4.25 3.47 20.98
N MET A 5 2.96 3.31 20.64
CA MET A 5 2.38 1.99 20.38
C MET A 5 3.04 1.27 19.19
N VAL A 6 3.37 2.00 18.11
CA VAL A 6 4.11 1.43 16.96
C VAL A 6 5.51 1.02 17.38
N THR A 7 6.19 1.85 18.18
CA THR A 7 7.53 1.53 18.68
C THR A 7 7.50 0.25 19.52
N SER A 8 6.55 0.13 20.46
CA SER A 8 6.38 -1.08 21.27
C SER A 8 5.93 -2.29 20.43
N PHE A 9 5.07 -2.09 19.43
CA PHE A 9 4.63 -3.17 18.54
C PHE A 9 5.77 -3.72 17.69
N LEU A 10 6.62 -2.88 17.13
CA LEU A 10 7.78 -3.33 16.35
C LEU A 10 8.87 -3.93 17.24
N GLN A 11 8.97 -3.50 18.50
CA GLN A 11 9.89 -4.08 19.46
C GLN A 11 9.48 -5.50 19.87
N HIS A 12 8.22 -5.70 20.25
CA HIS A 12 7.71 -6.96 20.81
C HIS A 12 6.98 -7.85 19.81
N GLU A 13 6.71 -7.37 18.59
CA GLU A 13 6.02 -8.06 17.50
C GLU A 13 4.55 -8.44 17.78
N LYS A 14 4.09 -8.24 19.03
CA LYS A 14 2.76 -8.53 19.54
C LYS A 14 2.35 -7.53 20.61
N ILE A 15 1.14 -6.97 20.50
CA ILE A 15 0.54 -6.15 21.56
C ILE A 15 -0.92 -6.50 21.78
N THR A 16 -1.39 -6.32 23.01
CA THR A 16 -2.82 -6.42 23.35
C THR A 16 -3.37 -5.02 23.61
N THR A 17 -4.41 -4.64 22.88
CA THR A 17 -5.04 -3.30 23.01
C THR A 17 -6.53 -3.35 22.69
N THR A 18 -7.23 -2.22 22.76
CA THR A 18 -8.64 -2.13 22.34
C THR A 18 -8.79 -2.31 20.83
N ASP A 19 -9.87 -2.93 20.36
CA ASP A 19 -10.14 -3.17 18.93
C ASP A 19 -9.99 -1.91 18.06
N ALA A 20 -10.54 -0.78 18.50
CA ALA A 20 -10.41 0.50 17.78
C ALA A 20 -8.94 0.93 17.61
N LYS A 21 -8.14 0.87 18.68
CA LYS A 21 -6.71 1.20 18.63
C LYS A 21 -5.91 0.22 17.79
N ALA A 22 -6.26 -1.07 17.80
CA ALA A 22 -5.59 -2.10 16.99
C ALA A 22 -5.81 -1.84 15.49
N LYS A 23 -7.02 -1.45 15.08
CA LYS A 23 -7.36 -1.10 13.70
C LYS A 23 -6.59 0.12 13.19
N GLU A 24 -6.48 1.16 13.99
CA GLU A 24 -5.67 2.34 13.65
C GLU A 24 -4.17 2.01 13.60
N LEU A 25 -3.69 1.26 14.58
CA LEU A 25 -2.29 0.87 14.66
C LEU A 25 -1.84 0.05 13.43
N ARG A 26 -2.72 -0.81 12.92
CA ARG A 26 -2.48 -1.62 11.72
C ARG A 26 -2.10 -0.78 10.51
N SER A 27 -2.86 0.27 10.20
CA SER A 27 -2.59 1.15 9.04
C SER A 27 -1.19 1.78 9.11
N ILE A 28 -0.78 2.17 10.31
CA ILE A 28 0.51 2.83 10.53
C ILE A 28 1.65 1.80 10.50
N ALA A 29 1.49 0.66 11.18
CA ALA A 29 2.50 -0.40 11.23
C ALA A 29 2.78 -0.98 9.84
N GLU A 30 1.75 -1.21 9.02
CA GLU A 30 1.92 -1.71 7.64
C GLU A 30 2.75 -0.74 6.77
N LYS A 31 2.54 0.58 6.93
CA LYS A 31 3.35 1.60 6.23
C LYS A 31 4.81 1.56 6.69
N MET A 32 5.07 1.41 7.98
CA MET A 32 6.45 1.32 8.49
C MET A 32 7.17 0.08 7.95
N ILE A 33 6.51 -1.07 7.90
CA ILE A 33 7.08 -2.30 7.34
C ILE A 33 7.32 -2.16 5.83
N THR A 34 6.44 -1.45 5.12
CA THR A 34 6.61 -1.16 3.69
C THR A 34 7.82 -0.24 3.44
N LEU A 35 8.04 0.75 4.29
CA LEU A 35 9.27 1.57 4.26
C LEU A 35 10.51 0.71 4.55
N GLY A 36 10.41 -0.20 5.53
CA GLY A 36 11.42 -1.21 5.84
C GLY A 36 11.86 -2.01 4.61
N LYS A 37 10.88 -2.50 3.85
CA LYS A 37 11.10 -3.30 2.63
C LYS A 37 11.77 -2.52 1.50
N ARG A 38 11.59 -1.19 1.43
CA ARG A 38 12.27 -0.35 0.43
C ARG A 38 13.77 -0.24 0.70
N GLY A 39 14.17 -0.15 1.96
CA GLY A 39 15.58 -0.22 2.37
C GLY A 39 16.47 0.96 1.96
N ASP A 40 15.92 2.07 1.45
CA ASP A 40 16.69 3.26 1.09
C ASP A 40 16.99 4.16 2.31
N LEU A 41 18.00 5.03 2.17
CA LEU A 41 18.35 6.01 3.21
C LEU A 41 17.15 6.93 3.52
N HIS A 42 16.35 7.24 2.50
CA HIS A 42 15.17 8.08 2.64
C HIS A 42 14.08 7.39 3.49
N ALA A 43 13.73 6.12 3.23
CA ALA A 43 12.79 5.37 4.07
C ALA A 43 13.32 5.21 5.49
N THR A 44 14.62 5.02 5.67
CA THR A 44 15.23 4.95 7.00
C THR A 44 15.01 6.26 7.78
N ARG A 45 15.21 7.42 7.13
CA ARG A 45 14.93 8.74 7.73
C ARG A 45 13.44 8.94 8.01
N GLN A 46 12.55 8.53 7.11
CA GLN A 46 11.10 8.59 7.31
C GLN A 46 10.65 7.71 8.49
N ALA A 47 11.15 6.48 8.57
CA ALA A 47 10.86 5.58 9.69
C ALA A 47 11.41 6.13 11.00
N ALA A 48 12.62 6.70 11.02
CA ALA A 48 13.21 7.32 12.20
C ALA A 48 12.49 8.62 12.65
N ALA A 49 11.84 9.34 11.73
CA ALA A 49 11.00 10.48 12.10
C ALA A 49 9.78 10.04 12.92
N TYR A 50 9.23 8.85 12.63
CA TYR A 50 8.05 8.32 13.31
C TYR A 50 8.38 7.37 14.47
N ILE A 51 9.39 6.51 14.39
CA ILE A 51 9.77 5.63 15.50
C ILE A 51 10.67 6.43 16.45
N ARG A 52 10.51 6.26 17.78
CA ARG A 52 11.30 7.03 18.76
C ARG A 52 12.68 6.41 19.04
N ASP A 53 12.75 5.09 19.09
CA ASP A 53 13.98 4.37 19.43
C ASP A 53 14.72 3.93 18.18
N LYS A 54 16.01 4.28 18.10
CA LYS A 54 16.92 3.90 17.02
C LYS A 54 17.10 2.38 16.94
N LYS A 55 17.08 1.67 18.08
CA LYS A 55 17.20 0.20 18.11
C LYS A 55 16.05 -0.48 17.39
N VAL A 56 14.84 0.04 17.57
CA VAL A 56 13.64 -0.46 16.91
C VAL A 56 13.66 -0.16 15.41
N VAL A 57 14.20 1.00 15.01
CA VAL A 57 14.44 1.29 13.59
C VAL A 57 15.42 0.29 13.00
N THR A 58 16.56 0.02 13.64
CA THR A 58 17.51 -0.99 13.17
C THR A 58 16.82 -2.36 13.04
N LYS A 59 16.11 -2.82 14.08
CA LYS A 59 15.36 -4.09 14.06
C LYS A 59 14.36 -4.17 12.91
N LEU A 60 13.67 -3.08 12.60
CA LEU A 60 12.71 -3.02 11.49
C LEU A 60 13.39 -3.36 10.15
N PHE A 61 14.57 -2.80 9.88
CA PHE A 61 15.29 -3.00 8.62
C PHE A 61 16.10 -4.30 8.59
N THR A 62 16.67 -4.74 9.72
CA THR A 62 17.54 -5.92 9.77
C THR A 62 16.78 -7.23 9.92
N GLU A 63 15.71 -7.26 10.72
CA GLU A 63 15.01 -8.49 11.08
C GLU A 63 13.61 -8.57 10.47
N ILE A 64 12.83 -7.50 10.57
CA ILE A 64 11.39 -7.55 10.23
C ILE A 64 11.18 -7.42 8.72
N ALA A 65 11.80 -6.42 8.07
CA ALA A 65 11.61 -6.16 6.65
C ALA A 65 12.00 -7.33 5.73
N PRO A 66 13.14 -8.04 5.95
CA PRO A 66 13.52 -9.17 5.11
C PRO A 66 12.50 -10.31 5.13
N ARG A 67 11.85 -10.57 6.29
CA ARG A 67 10.81 -11.61 6.45
C ARG A 67 9.60 -11.39 5.55
N TYR A 68 9.36 -10.16 5.10
CA TYR A 68 8.16 -9.77 4.36
C TYR A 68 8.42 -9.36 2.90
N THR A 69 9.63 -9.62 2.39
CA THR A 69 10.03 -9.26 1.02
C THR A 69 9.13 -9.88 -0.04
N GLU A 70 8.70 -11.12 0.14
CA GLU A 70 7.85 -11.82 -0.83
C GLU A 70 6.35 -11.48 -0.69
N ARG A 71 5.95 -10.89 0.44
CA ARG A 71 4.55 -10.59 0.76
C ARG A 71 4.17 -9.20 0.23
N PRO A 72 3.11 -9.05 -0.58
CA PRO A 72 2.69 -7.76 -1.11
C PRO A 72 1.86 -6.91 -0.13
N GLY A 73 1.53 -7.42 1.06
CA GLY A 73 0.80 -6.68 2.09
C GLY A 73 0.19 -7.57 3.16
N GLY A 74 -0.46 -6.95 4.15
CA GLY A 74 -1.08 -7.68 5.27
C GLY A 74 -0.05 -8.35 6.19
N TYR A 75 0.90 -7.55 6.68
CA TYR A 75 1.97 -8.01 7.57
C TYR A 75 1.50 -8.22 9.01
N THR A 76 0.35 -7.64 9.37
CA THR A 76 -0.22 -7.70 10.72
C THR A 76 -1.54 -8.45 10.72
N ARG A 77 -1.87 -9.09 11.85
CA ARG A 77 -3.13 -9.78 12.10
C ARG A 77 -3.75 -9.26 13.39
N ILE A 78 -5.06 -9.03 13.36
CA ILE A 78 -5.85 -8.67 14.54
C ILE A 78 -6.67 -9.89 14.95
N ILE A 79 -6.50 -10.33 16.19
CA ILE A 79 -7.27 -11.41 16.81
C ILE A 79 -8.12 -10.82 17.93
N LYS A 80 -9.44 -11.03 17.88
CA LYS A 80 -10.34 -10.60 18.96
C LYS A 80 -10.22 -11.55 20.14
N LEU A 81 -9.99 -11.00 21.34
CA LEU A 81 -9.90 -11.79 22.58
C LEU A 81 -11.22 -11.85 23.34
N GLY A 82 -12.00 -10.77 23.29
CA GLY A 82 -13.22 -10.64 24.09
C GLY A 82 -13.37 -9.23 24.62
N ILE A 83 -13.98 -9.11 25.79
CA ILE A 83 -14.32 -7.83 26.39
C ILE A 83 -13.57 -7.67 27.71
N ARG A 84 -13.03 -6.46 27.97
CA ARG A 84 -12.32 -6.16 29.22
C ARG A 84 -13.32 -5.98 30.36
N PRO A 85 -13.05 -6.54 31.56
CA PRO A 85 -13.87 -6.27 32.73
C PRO A 85 -13.73 -4.80 33.17
N GLY A 86 -14.85 -4.21 33.57
CA GLY A 86 -14.92 -2.84 34.10
C GLY A 86 -15.44 -1.80 33.10
N ASP A 87 -14.82 -1.69 31.92
CA ASP A 87 -15.20 -0.70 30.89
C ASP A 87 -15.95 -1.31 29.70
N ASN A 88 -16.19 -2.62 29.70
CA ASN A 88 -16.82 -3.39 28.63
C ASN A 88 -16.20 -3.12 27.24
N ALA A 89 -14.93 -2.71 27.18
CA ALA A 89 -14.27 -2.39 25.93
C ALA A 89 -13.80 -3.66 25.20
N PRO A 90 -14.03 -3.81 23.88
CA PRO A 90 -13.55 -4.95 23.13
C PRO A 90 -12.02 -4.91 23.02
N VAL A 91 -11.37 -6.00 23.40
CA VAL A 91 -9.92 -6.19 23.39
C VAL A 91 -9.52 -7.08 22.22
N SER A 92 -8.41 -6.73 21.58
CA SER A 92 -7.82 -7.48 20.49
C SER A 92 -6.30 -7.50 20.60
N VAL A 93 -5.70 -8.58 20.12
CA VAL A 93 -4.26 -8.73 19.95
C VAL A 93 -3.92 -8.33 18.53
N LEU A 94 -2.91 -7.48 18.36
CA LEU A 94 -2.25 -7.23 17.09
C LEU A 94 -0.91 -7.98 17.09
N GLU A 95 -0.69 -8.84 16.11
CA GLU A 95 0.54 -9.61 15.94
C GLU A 95 1.10 -9.49 14.52
N LEU A 96 2.42 -9.63 14.38
CA LEU A 96 3.06 -9.87 13.10
C LEU A 96 2.77 -11.28 12.59
N VAL A 97 2.53 -11.41 11.28
CA VAL A 97 2.26 -12.72 10.66
C VAL A 97 3.57 -13.45 10.44
N GLU A 98 3.76 -14.61 11.07
CA GLU A 98 4.91 -15.47 10.76
C GLU A 98 4.80 -16.02 9.33
N ALA A 99 5.93 -16.06 8.64
CA ALA A 99 6.02 -16.31 7.20
C ALA A 99 5.75 -17.79 6.85
N GLU A 100 4.51 -18.24 6.99
CA GLU A 100 4.00 -19.37 6.22
C GLU A 100 3.23 -18.80 5.04
N MET A 101 3.81 -18.90 3.85
CA MET A 101 3.15 -18.52 2.61
C MET A 101 3.19 -19.71 1.64
N LYS A 102 2.12 -20.51 1.65
CA LYS A 102 1.66 -21.14 0.40
C LYS A 102 1.01 -20.04 -0.42
N PRO A 103 1.53 -19.69 -1.60
CA PRO A 103 0.93 -18.63 -2.42
C PRO A 103 -0.48 -19.06 -2.84
N LYS A 104 -1.51 -18.45 -2.24
CA LYS A 104 -2.88 -18.60 -2.72
C LYS A 104 -2.99 -17.77 -4.00
N LYS A 105 -2.93 -18.44 -5.15
CA LYS A 105 -3.21 -17.85 -6.48
C LYS A 105 -4.47 -16.99 -6.37
N ALA A 106 -4.35 -15.73 -6.79
CA ALA A 106 -5.48 -14.84 -6.92
C ALA A 106 -6.50 -15.48 -7.87
N ALA A 107 -7.66 -15.85 -7.34
CA ALA A 107 -8.80 -16.21 -8.16
C ALA A 107 -9.20 -14.96 -8.96
N ALA A 108 -9.02 -15.03 -10.27
CA ALA A 108 -9.54 -14.05 -11.21
C ALA A 108 -11.04 -13.87 -10.96
N LYS A 109 -11.48 -12.64 -10.69
CA LYS A 109 -12.90 -12.30 -10.70
C LYS A 109 -13.40 -12.43 -12.15
N PRO A 110 -14.47 -13.18 -12.45
CA PRO A 110 -15.08 -13.14 -13.76
C PRO A 110 -15.72 -11.76 -13.98
N ALA A 111 -15.41 -11.16 -15.13
CA ALA A 111 -16.05 -9.94 -15.60
C ALA A 111 -17.57 -10.16 -15.67
N LYS A 112 -18.35 -9.30 -15.01
CA LYS A 112 -19.80 -9.27 -15.14
C LYS A 112 -20.14 -8.83 -16.56
N ALA A 113 -20.83 -9.69 -17.29
CA ALA A 113 -21.37 -9.43 -18.63
C ALA A 113 -22.34 -8.22 -18.63
N PRO A 114 -22.38 -7.41 -19.70
CA PRO A 114 -23.38 -6.35 -19.85
C PRO A 114 -24.75 -6.99 -20.12
N LYS A 115 -25.76 -6.58 -19.34
CA LYS A 115 -27.15 -7.00 -19.54
C LYS A 115 -27.69 -6.47 -20.87
N ALA A 116 -28.15 -7.40 -21.71
CA ALA A 116 -28.92 -7.13 -22.91
C ALA A 116 -30.33 -6.60 -22.60
N ALA A 117 -30.76 -5.67 -23.45
CA ALA A 117 -32.08 -5.54 -24.08
C ALA A 117 -33.36 -5.65 -23.23
N LYS A 118 -34.10 -4.53 -23.16
CA LYS A 118 -35.54 -4.54 -23.44
C LYS A 118 -35.96 -3.20 -24.08
N ALA A 119 -36.84 -3.34 -25.06
CA ALA A 119 -37.08 -2.44 -26.18
C ALA A 119 -38.15 -1.37 -25.94
N ALA A 120 -38.11 -0.31 -26.76
CA ALA A 120 -39.27 0.41 -27.28
C ALA A 120 -38.90 1.01 -28.66
N PRO A 121 -39.55 0.61 -29.77
CA PRO A 121 -39.28 1.12 -31.11
C PRO A 121 -40.36 2.14 -31.53
N VAL A 122 -39.97 3.28 -32.11
CA VAL A 122 -40.80 4.00 -33.10
C VAL A 122 -39.88 4.68 -34.12
N ALA A 123 -40.24 4.49 -35.38
CA ALA A 123 -39.55 4.85 -36.60
C ALA A 123 -39.55 6.35 -36.94
N ALA A 124 -38.52 6.80 -37.66
CA ALA A 124 -38.60 7.73 -38.79
C ALA A 124 -37.27 7.77 -39.57
N ALA A 125 -37.41 7.98 -40.87
CA ALA A 125 -36.52 7.70 -42.00
C ALA A 125 -35.41 8.78 -42.25
N PRO A 126 -34.51 8.59 -43.25
CA PRO A 126 -33.10 9.01 -43.28
C PRO A 126 -32.75 10.16 -44.26
N ALA A 127 -31.53 10.71 -44.16
CA ALA A 127 -30.72 11.37 -45.22
C ALA A 127 -29.39 11.85 -44.58
N GLU A 128 -28.22 11.44 -45.09
CA GLU A 128 -27.27 12.27 -45.88
C GLU A 128 -26.61 13.38 -45.02
N GLU A 129 -25.30 13.42 -44.77
CA GLU A 129 -24.24 13.74 -45.74
C GLU A 129 -22.83 13.50 -45.15
N ALA A 130 -21.84 13.66 -46.02
CA ALA A 130 -20.47 13.15 -46.04
C ALA A 130 -19.46 13.88 -45.10
N PRO A 131 -18.17 13.45 -45.09
CA PRO A 131 -17.21 13.61 -43.99
C PRO A 131 -16.33 14.85 -44.11
N VAL A 132 -15.64 15.22 -43.03
CA VAL A 132 -14.41 16.02 -43.10
C VAL A 132 -13.30 15.30 -42.36
N ALA A 133 -12.36 14.81 -43.15
CA ALA A 133 -11.02 14.47 -42.72
C ALA A 133 -10.20 15.75 -42.63
N GLU A 134 -9.39 15.92 -41.59
CA GLU A 134 -8.02 16.38 -41.79
C GLU A 134 -7.12 15.93 -40.63
N ALA A 135 -5.89 15.63 -41.01
CA ALA A 135 -4.92 14.80 -40.34
C ALA A 135 -3.86 15.68 -39.58
N PRO A 136 -2.83 15.09 -38.97
CA PRO A 136 -2.06 15.65 -37.86
C PRO A 136 -0.91 16.57 -38.31
N VAL A 137 -0.42 17.39 -37.38
CA VAL A 137 0.90 18.03 -37.51
C VAL A 137 1.80 17.50 -36.40
N ALA A 138 2.74 16.67 -36.80
CA ALA A 138 3.97 16.37 -36.09
C ALA A 138 5.07 17.30 -36.61
N GLU A 139 5.90 17.86 -35.73
CA GLU A 139 7.35 18.00 -35.96
C GLU A 139 8.04 18.54 -34.69
N ALA A 140 8.86 17.69 -34.07
CA ALA A 140 10.17 18.08 -33.56
C ALA A 140 11.14 18.11 -34.77
N PRO A 141 12.30 18.82 -34.73
CA PRO A 141 13.50 18.13 -34.22
C PRO A 141 14.65 19.00 -33.64
N ALA A 142 15.58 18.27 -32.97
CA ALA A 142 17.06 18.32 -32.93
C ALA A 142 17.81 19.59 -32.42
N ALA A 143 18.67 19.50 -31.38
CA ALA A 143 20.10 19.06 -31.33
C ALA A 143 21.06 20.16 -31.87
N GLU A 144 22.26 20.47 -31.40
CA GLU A 144 23.29 19.94 -30.49
C GLU A 144 24.38 21.06 -30.36
N GLU A 145 25.10 21.25 -29.25
CA GLU A 145 26.56 21.54 -29.27
C GLU A 145 27.21 21.55 -27.87
N LYS A 146 28.47 21.09 -27.85
CA LYS A 146 29.40 20.88 -26.72
C LYS A 146 30.53 21.93 -26.78
N GLU A 147 31.41 21.87 -25.76
CA GLU A 147 32.72 22.54 -25.57
C GLU A 147 32.58 23.95 -24.94
N GLU A 148 33.32 24.38 -23.91
CA GLU A 148 34.68 24.22 -23.36
C GLU A 148 34.58 24.37 -21.81
N THR A 149 35.53 24.13 -20.89
CA THR A 149 36.99 24.22 -20.88
C THR A 149 37.54 23.53 -19.61
N THR A 150 38.74 22.99 -19.74
CA THR A 150 39.71 22.58 -18.70
C THR A 150 40.31 23.77 -17.94
N GLU A 151 40.56 23.65 -16.61
CA GLU A 151 41.78 24.22 -15.99
C GLU A 151 42.10 23.63 -14.60
N ALA A 152 43.39 23.29 -14.43
CA ALA A 152 44.25 23.21 -13.23
C ALA A 152 43.83 22.41 -11.97
#